data_AF-A0A4P9XL36-F1
#
_entry.id   AF-A0A4P9XL36-F1
#
_cell.length_a   1.000
_cell.length_b   1.000
_cell.length_c   1.000
_cell.angle_alpha   90.00
_cell.angle_beta   90.00
_cell.angle_gamma   90.00
#
_symmetry.space_group_name_H-M   'P 1'
#
loop_
_entity.id
_entity.type
_entity.pdbx_description
1 polymer ?
#
loop_
_entity_poly.entity_id
_entity_poly.type
_entity_poly.pdbx_seq_one_letter_code
_entity_poly.pdbx_strand_id
1 'polypeptide(L)'
;MTLLDNDQFIAQLPELFASSRKNGTVYLTQKRMTPRKPAKDDAAMEQDPEEFACIWRAVCGKKKLSTVVQAKEQARFLVAYAGAIRSQATSLKKKERKRKRGAGGATATNPV
;
A
#
# COMPACT_ATOMS: atom_id res chain seq x y z
N MET A 1 1.51 -15.34 -11.64
CA MET A 1 1.84 -14.27 -10.69
C MET A 1 3.20 -13.76 -11.12
N THR A 2 3.26 -12.54 -11.63
CA THR A 2 4.46 -11.98 -12.26
C THR A 2 5.29 -11.22 -11.21
N LEU A 3 6.59 -11.49 -11.17
CA LEU A 3 7.52 -10.71 -10.37
C LEU A 3 7.95 -9.50 -11.21
N LEU A 4 7.81 -8.31 -10.65
CA LEU A 4 8.10 -7.02 -11.29
C LEU A 4 9.09 -6.23 -10.45
N ASP A 5 9.76 -5.29 -11.09
CA ASP A 5 10.56 -4.28 -10.39
C ASP A 5 9.67 -3.32 -9.60
N ASN A 6 10.27 -2.65 -8.61
CA ASN A 6 9.58 -1.74 -7.70
C ASN A 6 8.79 -0.65 -8.46
N ASP A 7 9.41 0.01 -9.43
CA ASP A 7 8.77 1.09 -10.20
C ASP A 7 7.67 0.56 -11.13
N GLN A 8 7.89 -0.60 -11.75
CA GLN A 8 6.90 -1.24 -12.62
C GLN A 8 5.66 -1.69 -11.81
N PHE A 9 5.87 -2.20 -10.60
CA PHE A 9 4.77 -2.56 -9.71
C PHE A 9 3.90 -1.36 -9.38
N ILE A 10 4.51 -0.21 -9.04
CA ILE A 10 3.76 1.03 -8.76
C ILE A 10 3.03 1.54 -10.01
N ALA A 11 3.67 1.49 -11.18
CA ALA A 11 3.08 1.92 -12.44
C ALA A 11 1.85 1.09 -12.88
N GLN A 12 1.83 -0.21 -12.55
CA GLN A 12 0.70 -1.09 -12.88
C GLN A 12 -0.47 -1.02 -11.88
N LEU A 13 -0.26 -0.48 -10.67
CA LEU A 13 -1.34 -0.36 -9.68
C LEU A 13 -2.53 0.48 -10.19
N PRO A 14 -2.36 1.67 -10.79
CA PRO A 14 -3.48 2.44 -11.34
C PRO A 14 -4.30 1.66 -12.36
N GLU A 15 -3.67 0.90 -13.26
CA GLU A 15 -4.37 0.07 -14.24
C GLU A 15 -5.20 -1.03 -13.55
N LEU A 16 -4.64 -1.63 -12.50
CA LEU A 16 -5.34 -2.63 -11.69
C LEU A 16 -6.59 -2.03 -11.02
N PHE A 17 -6.47 -0.86 -10.38
CA PHE A 17 -7.59 -0.15 -9.75
C PHE A 17 -8.63 0.33 -10.77
N ALA A 18 -8.21 0.79 -11.95
CA ALA A 18 -9.11 1.17 -13.02
C ALA A 18 -9.95 -0.02 -13.50
N SER A 19 -9.34 -1.20 -13.61
CA SER A 19 -10.03 -2.42 -14.04
C SER A 19 -11.09 -2.91 -13.04
N SER A 20 -10.90 -2.64 -11.74
CA SER A 20 -11.83 -3.06 -10.68
C SER A 20 -12.85 -1.98 -10.29
N ARG A 21 -12.89 -0.84 -10.99
CA ARG A 21 -13.65 0.35 -10.55
C ARG A 21 -15.16 0.14 -10.52
N LYS A 22 -15.68 -0.66 -11.45
CA LYS A 22 -17.12 -0.98 -11.55
C LYS A 22 -17.48 -2.20 -10.72
N ASN A 23 -16.73 -3.28 -10.89
CA ASN A 23 -16.91 -4.55 -10.18
C ASN A 23 -15.54 -5.15 -9.87
N GLY A 24 -15.31 -5.48 -8.60
CA GLY A 24 -14.11 -6.19 -8.18
C GLY A 24 -13.48 -5.62 -6.92
N THR A 25 -12.61 -6.44 -6.33
CA THR A 25 -11.83 -6.08 -5.15
C THR A 25 -10.36 -6.26 -5.49
N VAL A 26 -9.57 -5.23 -5.21
CA VAL A 26 -8.10 -5.31 -5.27
C VAL A 26 -7.59 -5.73 -3.90
N TYR A 27 -6.92 -6.88 -3.85
CA TYR A 27 -6.23 -7.36 -2.65
C TYR A 27 -4.77 -6.95 -2.72
N LEU A 28 -4.34 -6.16 -1.75
CA LEU A 28 -2.94 -5.78 -1.54
C LEU A 28 -2.44 -6.49 -0.29
N THR A 29 -1.31 -7.19 -0.42
CA THR A 29 -0.69 -7.91 0.71
C THR A 29 0.77 -7.53 0.80
N GLN A 30 1.21 -7.23 2.01
CA GLN A 30 2.60 -7.03 2.37
C GLN A 30 2.96 -8.12 3.38
N LYS A 31 4.02 -8.88 3.10
CA LYS A 31 4.52 -9.91 4.02
C LYS A 31 6.04 -9.82 4.09
N ARG A 32 6.62 -10.02 5.28
CA ARG A 32 8.06 -10.21 5.40
C ARG A 32 8.49 -11.43 4.58
N MET A 33 9.49 -11.24 3.72
CA MET A 33 10.10 -12.32 2.98
C MET A 33 11.00 -13.07 3.98
N THR A 34 10.67 -14.31 4.28
CA THR A 34 11.62 -15.21 4.96
C THR A 34 12.55 -15.79 3.90
N PRO A 35 13.86 -15.91 4.16
CA PRO A 35 14.73 -16.67 3.28
C PRO A 35 14.12 -18.07 3.09
N ARG A 36 14.16 -18.55 1.85
CA ARG A 36 13.73 -19.92 1.55
C ARG A 36 14.64 -20.82 2.39
N LYS A 37 14.07 -21.75 3.18
CA LYS A 37 14.89 -22.75 3.90
C LYS A 37 15.87 -23.34 2.88
N PRO A 38 17.19 -23.36 3.15
CA PRO A 38 18.10 -24.07 2.28
C PRO A 38 17.60 -25.51 2.17
N ALA A 39 17.67 -26.08 0.97
CA ALA A 39 17.62 -27.53 0.84
C ALA A 39 18.71 -28.12 1.74
N LYS A 40 18.50 -29.33 2.25
CA LYS A 40 19.12 -29.94 3.45
C LYS A 40 20.66 -29.95 3.58
N ASP A 41 21.43 -29.32 2.69
CA ASP A 41 22.89 -29.44 2.67
C ASP A 41 23.65 -28.11 2.84
N ASP A 42 22.98 -26.94 2.86
CA ASP A 42 23.67 -25.67 3.11
C ASP A 42 23.40 -25.18 4.53
N ALA A 43 24.51 -25.14 5.29
CA ALA A 43 24.62 -24.68 6.65
C ALA A 43 23.81 -23.41 6.92
N ALA A 44 23.32 -23.32 8.15
CA ALA A 44 22.65 -22.15 8.71
C ALA A 44 23.35 -20.85 8.30
N MET A 45 22.82 -20.22 7.26
CA MET A 45 23.17 -18.85 6.93
C MET A 45 22.46 -18.00 7.98
N GLU A 46 23.14 -17.76 9.10
CA GLU A 46 22.82 -16.64 9.98
C GLU A 46 22.83 -15.39 9.11
N GLN A 47 21.65 -15.00 8.64
CA GLN A 47 21.49 -13.73 7.97
C GLN A 47 21.50 -12.66 9.05
N ASP A 48 22.39 -11.69 8.90
CA ASP A 48 22.38 -10.47 9.70
C ASP A 48 20.94 -9.93 9.82
N PRO A 49 20.51 -9.54 11.03
CA PRO A 49 19.16 -9.03 11.29
C PRO A 49 18.85 -7.70 10.58
N GLU A 50 19.70 -7.20 9.68
CA GLU A 50 19.57 -5.89 9.06
C GLU A 50 18.84 -5.87 7.71
N GLU A 51 18.84 -6.97 6.94
CA GLU A 51 18.25 -6.97 5.59
C GLU A 51 16.91 -7.71 5.53
N PHE A 52 15.90 -7.17 6.21
CA PHE A 52 14.53 -7.67 6.11
C PHE A 52 13.84 -7.21 4.83
N ALA A 53 13.92 -8.03 3.78
CA ALA A 53 13.12 -7.84 2.58
C ALA A 53 11.63 -8.11 2.83
N CYS A 54 10.76 -7.37 2.14
CA CYS A 54 9.31 -7.55 2.14
C CYS A 54 8.81 -7.91 0.75
N ILE A 55 7.94 -8.91 0.64
CA ILE A 55 7.21 -9.19 -0.59
C ILE A 55 5.86 -8.48 -0.58
N TRP A 56 5.60 -7.75 -1.64
CA TRP A 56 4.34 -7.09 -1.91
C TRP A 56 3.61 -7.81 -3.03
N ARG A 57 2.30 -7.99 -2.89
CA ARG A 57 1.47 -8.63 -3.93
C ARG A 57 0.17 -7.87 -4.10
N ALA A 58 -0.23 -7.69 -5.35
CA ALA A 58 -1.50 -7.10 -5.73
C ALA A 58 -2.29 -8.10 -6.59
N VAL A 59 -3.54 -8.35 -6.22
CA VAL A 59 -4.41 -9.31 -6.91
C VAL A 59 -5.76 -8.69 -7.20
N CYS A 60 -6.18 -8.75 -8.46
CA CYS A 60 -7.53 -8.37 -8.89
C CYS A 60 -8.05 -9.46 -9.82
N GLY A 61 -8.82 -10.40 -9.26
CA GLY A 61 -9.33 -11.57 -9.98
C GLY A 61 -8.21 -12.36 -10.67
N LYS A 62 -8.11 -12.25 -12.00
CA LYS A 62 -7.14 -12.97 -12.83
C LYS A 62 -5.75 -12.30 -12.86
N LYS A 63 -5.66 -10.97 -12.68
CA LYS A 63 -4.39 -10.23 -12.68
C LYS A 63 -3.69 -10.37 -11.33
N LYS A 64 -2.43 -10.83 -11.33
CA LYS A 64 -1.62 -11.10 -10.12
C LYS A 64 -0.20 -10.56 -10.28
N LEU A 65 0.13 -9.53 -9.53
CA LEU A 65 1.42 -8.84 -9.52
C LEU A 65 2.15 -9.08 -8.20
N SER A 66 3.47 -9.10 -8.24
CA SER A 66 4.31 -9.17 -7.05
C SER A 66 5.61 -8.39 -7.23
N THR A 67 6.12 -7.80 -6.17
CA THR A 67 7.47 -7.21 -6.12
C THR A 67 8.15 -7.56 -4.79
N VAL A 68 9.49 -7.59 -4.79
CA VAL A 68 10.31 -7.76 -3.58
C VAL A 68 11.02 -6.43 -3.31
N VAL A 69 10.75 -5.88 -2.13
CA VAL A 69 11.29 -4.59 -1.69
C VAL A 69 12.33 -4.86 -0.61
N GLN A 70 13.56 -4.39 -0.82
CA GLN A 70 14.63 -4.45 0.17
C GLN A 70 14.44 -3.37 1.25
N ALA A 71 15.02 -3.58 2.45
CA ALA A 71 14.90 -2.65 3.56
C ALA A 71 15.39 -1.22 3.22
N LYS A 72 16.47 -1.12 2.43
CA LYS A 72 17.08 0.15 1.99
C LYS A 72 16.14 1.00 1.12
N GLU A 73 15.34 0.37 0.27
CA GLU A 73 14.45 1.06 -0.68
C GLU A 73 13.01 1.17 -0.17
N GLN A 74 12.70 0.55 0.97
CA GLN A 74 11.35 0.45 1.50
C GLN A 74 10.71 1.82 1.77
N ALA A 75 11.46 2.78 2.32
CA ALA A 75 10.93 4.12 2.60
C ALA A 75 10.48 4.83 1.31
N ARG A 76 11.31 4.78 0.25
CA ARG A 76 10.99 5.38 -1.06
C ARG A 76 9.77 4.71 -1.69
N PHE A 77 9.74 3.37 -1.66
CA PHE A 77 8.63 2.59 -2.18
C PHE A 77 7.30 2.94 -1.49
N LEU A 78 7.30 3.07 -0.16
CA LEU A 78 6.11 3.41 0.61
C LEU A 78 5.54 4.78 0.26
N VAL A 79 6.38 5.78 0.02
CA VAL A 79 5.92 7.13 -0.39
C VAL A 79 5.24 7.09 -1.75
N ALA A 80 5.88 6.44 -2.73
CA ALA A 80 5.33 6.28 -4.09
C ALA A 80 4.01 5.48 -4.07
N TYR A 81 4.00 4.37 -3.33
CA TYR A 81 2.83 3.52 -3.11
C TYR A 81 1.67 4.26 -2.46
N ALA A 82 1.93 5.01 -1.38
CA ALA A 82 0.91 5.81 -0.71
C ALA A 82 0.34 6.90 -1.63
N GLY A 83 1.17 7.48 -2.49
CA GLY A 83 0.71 8.40 -3.54
C GLY A 83 -0.23 7.71 -4.53
N ALA A 84 0.17 6.54 -5.03
CA ALA A 84 -0.64 5.75 -5.96
C ALA A 84 -2.00 5.38 -5.36
N ILE A 85 -2.06 4.85 -4.13
CA ILE A 85 -3.35 4.50 -3.50
C ILE A 85 -4.23 5.74 -3.31
N ARG A 86 -3.67 6.83 -2.77
CA ARG A 86 -4.46 8.05 -2.53
C ARG A 86 -5.08 8.59 -3.81
N SER A 87 -4.37 8.48 -4.94
CA SER A 87 -4.90 8.88 -6.25
C SER A 87 -6.08 8.01 -6.73
N GLN A 88 -6.11 6.73 -6.36
CA GLN A 88 -7.12 5.76 -6.82
C GLN A 88 -8.30 5.59 -5.85
N ALA A 89 -8.09 5.83 -4.55
CA ALA A 89 -9.10 5.65 -3.50
C ALA A 89 -10.06 6.85 -3.37
N THR A 90 -10.67 7.28 -4.48
CA THR A 90 -11.49 8.51 -4.52
C THR A 90 -12.95 8.32 -4.09
N SER A 91 -13.48 7.10 -4.14
CA SER A 91 -14.92 6.82 -4.01
C SER A 91 -15.36 6.49 -2.57
N LEU A 92 -14.57 6.82 -1.56
CA LEU A 92 -14.92 6.57 -0.16
C LEU A 92 -15.83 7.69 0.38
N LYS A 93 -16.77 7.31 1.26
CA LYS A 93 -17.59 8.29 1.98
C LYS A 93 -16.69 9.23 2.78
N LYS A 94 -16.98 10.53 2.72
CA LYS A 94 -16.28 11.51 3.55
C LYS A 94 -16.49 11.17 5.02
N LYS A 95 -15.42 11.18 5.81
CA LYS A 95 -15.51 10.99 7.26
C LYS A 95 -16.41 12.07 7.85
N GLU A 96 -17.54 11.68 8.44
CA GLU A 96 -18.39 12.61 9.16
C GLU A 96 -17.61 13.17 10.36
N ARG A 97 -17.38 14.49 10.37
CA ARG A 97 -16.91 15.16 11.58
C ARG A 97 -18.08 15.17 12.54
N LYS A 98 -18.04 14.32 13.58
CA LYS A 98 -18.93 14.45 14.74
C LYS A 98 -18.76 15.88 15.26
N ARG A 99 -19.73 16.75 14.97
CA ARG A 99 -19.81 18.07 15.62
C ARG A 99 -19.85 17.77 17.12
N LYS A 100 -18.82 18.19 17.86
CA LYS A 100 -18.96 18.31 19.31
C LYS A 100 -20.10 19.31 19.50
N ARG A 101 -21.27 18.85 19.95
CA ARG A 101 -22.30 19.75 20.48
C ARG A 101 -21.69 20.40 21.71
N GLY A 102 -21.36 21.68 21.58
CA GLY A 102 -20.85 22.52 22.65
C GLY A 102 -20.93 23.97 22.18
N ALA A 103 -21.86 24.69 22.80
CA ALA A 103 -22.16 26.12 22.66
C ALA A 103 -22.83 26.55 21.35
N GLY A 104 -24.16 26.60 21.37
CA GLY A 104 -24.89 27.63 20.63
C GLY A 104 -24.86 28.95 21.40
N GLY A 105 -24.92 30.06 20.68
CA GLY A 105 -25.14 31.41 21.23
C GLY A 105 -24.42 32.49 20.45
N ALA A 106 -25.19 33.38 19.80
CA ALA A 106 -24.79 34.55 19.02
C ALA A 106 -23.88 35.51 19.84
N THR A 107 -23.02 36.33 19.21
CA THR A 107 -23.42 37.63 18.65
C THR A 107 -22.54 38.08 17.48
N ALA A 108 -23.21 38.62 16.46
CA ALA A 108 -22.60 39.46 15.43
C ALA A 108 -22.62 40.93 15.89
N THR A 109 -21.47 41.58 15.89
CA THR A 109 -21.19 43.06 15.83
C THR A 109 -19.67 43.16 15.57
N ASN A 110 -19.09 43.93 14.64
CA ASN A 110 -19.48 45.09 13.82
C ASN A 110 -18.63 45.11 12.53
N PRO A 111 -19.06 45.83 11.48
CA PRO A 111 -18.18 46.59 10.60
C PRO A 111 -18.15 48.07 11.01
N VAL A 112 -16.95 48.66 11.08
CA VAL A 112 -16.50 49.95 10.48
C VAL A 112 -14.98 49.93 10.57
#